data_AF-W2SRI7-F1
#
_entry.id   AF-W2SRI7-F1
#
_cell.length_a   1.000
_cell.length_b   1.000
_cell.length_c   1.000
_cell.angle_alpha   90.00
_cell.angle_beta   90.00
_cell.angle_gamma   90.00
#
_symmetry.space_group_name_H-M   'P 1'
#
loop_
_entity.id
_entity.type
_entity.pdbx_description
1 polymer ?
#
loop_
_entity_poly.entity_id
_entity_poly.type
_entity_poly.pdbx_seq_one_letter_code
_entity_poly.pdbx_strand_id
1 'polypeptide(L)'
;SPNSPQEPRVPVKWITTKDDPLSPFYSTTTDVIPPLAKLILKRTEVIPMRCLADDEYQREAFNITNTSEDEEYKDRRECLMSNWGSWSLCSATCGKGIRMRSRVFVFPIK
;
A
#
# COMPACT_ATOMS: atom_id res chain seq x y z
N SER A 1 13.34 -8.99 -6.60
CA SER A 1 13.34 -10.16 -5.72
C SER A 1 11.91 -10.57 -5.40
N PRO A 2 11.59 -11.87 -5.24
CA PRO A 2 10.31 -12.31 -4.72
C PRO A 2 10.04 -11.70 -3.33
N ASN A 3 8.77 -11.61 -2.94
CA ASN A 3 8.40 -11.10 -1.62
C ASN A 3 8.93 -12.03 -0.52
N SER A 4 9.68 -11.47 0.43
CA SER A 4 10.17 -12.16 1.63
C SER A 4 9.92 -11.25 2.84
N PRO A 5 8.95 -11.56 3.72
CA PRO A 5 8.66 -10.74 4.88
C PRO A 5 9.82 -10.74 5.88
N GLN A 6 10.07 -9.60 6.53
CA GLN A 6 11.03 -9.49 7.63
C GLN A 6 10.32 -9.66 8.97
N GLU A 7 10.71 -10.69 9.71
CA GLU A 7 10.20 -11.00 11.06
C GLU A 7 11.38 -11.14 12.04
N PRO A 8 11.46 -10.29 13.09
CA PRO A 8 10.56 -9.16 13.38
C PRO A 8 10.73 -7.99 12.41
N ARG A 9 9.77 -7.06 12.42
CA ARG A 9 9.88 -5.82 11.63
C ARG A 9 11.09 -5.02 12.06
N VAL A 10 11.88 -4.56 11.10
CA VAL A 10 13.04 -3.69 11.34
C VAL A 10 12.64 -2.21 11.15
N PRO A 11 13.29 -1.28 11.88
CA PRO A 11 13.09 0.15 11.63
C PRO A 11 13.58 0.55 10.24
N VAL A 12 13.00 1.64 9.71
CA VAL A 12 13.44 2.23 8.44
C VAL A 12 14.88 2.72 8.60
N LYS A 13 15.76 2.28 7.69
CA LYS A 13 17.16 2.70 7.61
C LYS A 13 17.48 3.23 6.22
N TRP A 14 18.50 4.10 6.16
CA TRP A 14 19.10 4.51 4.90
C TRP A 14 19.74 3.30 4.20
N ILE A 15 19.56 3.22 2.88
CA ILE A 15 20.29 2.28 2.03
C ILE A 15 21.71 2.82 1.86
N THR A 16 22.71 1.94 1.92
CA THR A 16 24.12 2.25 1.75
C THR A 16 24.70 1.42 0.59
N THR A 17 25.88 1.81 0.09
CA THR A 17 26.56 1.07 -0.98
C THR A 17 27.20 -0.24 -0.52
N LYS A 18 27.18 -0.55 0.78
CA LYS A 18 27.86 -1.71 1.38
C LYS A 18 26.90 -2.70 2.06
N ASP A 19 25.59 -2.53 1.93
CA ASP A 19 24.59 -3.38 2.62
C ASP A 19 24.57 -4.84 2.12
N ASP A 20 24.36 -5.05 0.82
CA ASP A 20 24.21 -6.38 0.21
C ASP A 20 24.91 -6.39 -1.16
N PRO A 21 25.84 -7.32 -1.45
CA PRO A 21 26.46 -7.47 -2.78
C PRO A 21 25.48 -7.64 -3.95
N LEU A 22 24.26 -8.11 -3.70
CA LEU A 22 23.19 -8.26 -4.70
C LEU A 22 22.33 -7.00 -4.85
N SER A 23 22.55 -5.98 -4.02
CA SER A 23 21.85 -4.70 -4.12
C SER A 23 22.24 -3.98 -5.41
N PRO A 24 21.29 -3.36 -6.14
CA PRO A 24 21.62 -2.52 -7.29
C PRO A 24 22.41 -1.26 -6.89
N PHE A 25 22.46 -0.94 -5.60
CA PHE A 25 23.22 0.19 -5.07
C PHE A 25 24.60 -0.22 -4.53
N TYR A 26 24.98 -1.50 -4.62
CA TYR A 26 26.23 -1.99 -4.06
C TYR A 26 27.44 -1.43 -4.81
N SER A 27 28.45 -0.96 -4.08
CA SER A 27 29.73 -0.56 -4.66
C SER A 27 30.87 -0.74 -3.65
N THR A 28 31.96 -1.35 -4.13
CA THR A 28 33.22 -1.45 -3.36
C THR A 28 34.09 -0.20 -3.49
N THR A 29 33.81 0.66 -4.48
CA THR A 29 34.69 1.77 -4.87
C THR A 29 34.19 3.11 -4.34
N THR A 30 32.88 3.27 -4.15
CA THR A 30 32.27 4.50 -3.65
C THR A 30 31.33 4.23 -2.48
N ASP A 31 31.35 5.13 -1.50
CA ASP A 31 30.41 5.16 -0.38
C ASP A 31 29.22 6.11 -0.62
N VAL A 32 29.14 6.70 -1.82
CA VAL A 32 28.13 7.70 -2.19
C VAL A 32 27.12 7.08 -3.15
N ILE A 33 25.83 7.11 -2.77
CA ILE A 33 24.71 6.84 -3.67
C ILE A 33 24.36 8.15 -4.39
N PRO A 34 24.40 8.20 -5.73
CA PRO A 34 23.97 9.38 -6.48
C PRO A 34 22.50 9.75 -6.16
N PRO A 35 22.13 11.04 -6.19
CA PRO A 35 20.76 11.45 -5.91
C PRO A 35 19.79 10.78 -6.89
N LEU A 36 18.87 9.97 -6.35
CA LEU A 36 17.88 9.22 -7.14
C LEU A 36 16.73 10.10 -7.61
N ALA A 37 16.41 11.15 -6.85
CA ALA A 37 15.33 12.07 -7.13
C ALA A 37 15.63 13.45 -6.50
N LYS A 38 14.91 14.47 -6.98
CA LYS A 38 14.94 15.82 -6.44
C LYS A 38 13.53 16.28 -6.14
N LEU A 39 13.24 16.55 -4.87
CA LEU A 39 11.99 17.18 -4.45
C LEU A 39 12.17 18.69 -4.40
N ILE A 40 11.29 19.43 -5.07
CA ILE A 40 11.27 20.89 -5.05
C ILE A 40 9.93 21.33 -4.49
N LEU A 41 9.95 21.86 -3.27
CA LEU A 41 8.76 22.44 -2.65
C LEU A 41 8.73 23.93 -2.96
N LYS A 42 7.66 24.37 -3.65
CA LYS A 42 7.38 25.77 -3.90
C LYS A 42 6.07 26.13 -3.22
N ARG A 43 6.10 27.14 -2.36
CA ARG A 43 4.88 27.68 -1.76
C ARG A 43 4.08 28.37 -2.86
N THR A 44 2.91 27.83 -3.18
CA THR A 44 1.99 28.39 -4.18
C THR A 44 1.17 29.52 -3.58
N GLU A 45 0.61 29.28 -2.39
CA GLU A 45 -0.23 30.23 -1.68
C GLU A 45 -0.13 30.02 -0.16
N VAL A 46 -0.54 31.03 0.59
CA VAL A 46 -0.72 30.95 2.04
C VAL A 46 -2.20 31.06 2.31
N ILE A 47 -2.82 29.98 2.77
CA ILE A 47 -4.21 29.98 3.19
C ILE A 47 -4.25 30.48 4.63
N PRO A 48 -4.88 31.64 4.92
CA PRO A 48 -5.04 32.10 6.29
C PRO A 48 -5.99 31.15 7.03
N MET A 49 -5.47 30.48 8.07
CA MET A 49 -6.25 29.60 8.93
C MET A 49 -6.32 30.21 10.32
N ARG A 50 -7.50 30.18 10.95
CA ARG A 50 -7.61 30.50 12.38
C ARG A 50 -6.87 29.42 13.17
N CYS A 51 -6.14 29.80 14.22
CA CYS A 51 -5.59 28.81 15.15
C CYS A 51 -6.77 28.12 15.84
N LEU A 52 -6.95 26.82 15.58
CA LEU A 52 -7.88 25.98 16.31
C LEU A 52 -7.22 25.55 17.62
N ALA A 53 -8.03 25.25 18.63
CA ALA A 53 -7.52 24.58 19.81
C ALA A 53 -7.10 23.14 19.45
N ASP A 54 -6.13 22.57 20.19
CA ASP A 54 -5.57 21.24 19.88
C ASP A 54 -6.66 20.15 19.80
N ASP A 55 -7.70 20.25 20.62
CA ASP A 55 -8.84 19.32 20.63
C ASP A 55 -9.71 19.43 19.37
N GLU A 56 -9.90 20.64 18.86
CA GLU A 56 -10.64 20.91 17.62
C GLU A 56 -9.85 20.40 16.41
N TYR A 57 -8.53 20.65 16.36
CA TYR A 57 -7.66 20.13 15.31
C TYR A 57 -7.64 18.59 15.27
N GLN A 58 -7.52 17.94 16.43
CA GLN A 58 -7.55 16.49 16.52
C GLN A 58 -8.89 15.90 16.05
N ARG A 59 -10.01 16.54 16.39
CA ARG A 59 -11.34 16.11 15.93
C ARG A 59 -11.51 16.26 14.42
N GLU A 60 -11.09 17.39 13.85
CA GLU A 60 -11.15 17.62 12.41
C GLU A 60 -10.25 16.62 11.66
N ALA A 61 -8.99 16.47 12.08
CA ALA A 61 -8.05 15.51 11.50
C ALA A 61 -8.58 14.06 11.60
N PHE A 62 -9.17 13.68 12.73
CA PHE A 62 -9.78 12.37 12.93
C PHE A 62 -11.00 12.17 12.02
N ASN A 63 -11.85 13.19 11.84
CA ASN A 63 -13.00 13.10 10.92
C ASN A 63 -12.57 12.98 9.46
N ILE A 64 -11.50 13.68 9.06
CA ILE A 64 -10.95 13.62 7.69
C ILE A 64 -10.27 12.27 7.42
N THR A 65 -9.66 11.66 8.44
CA THR A 65 -8.95 10.37 8.33
C THR A 65 -9.80 9.15 8.71
N ASN A 66 -11.01 9.35 9.23
CA ASN A 66 -11.97 8.30 9.60
C ASN A 66 -12.60 7.59 8.40
N THR A 67 -12.38 8.07 7.18
CA THR A 67 -12.59 7.24 5.99
C THR A 67 -11.40 6.28 5.88
N SER A 68 -11.32 5.30 6.77
CA SER A 68 -10.60 4.09 6.39
C SER A 68 -11.36 3.52 5.20
N GLU A 69 -10.71 3.45 4.04
CA GLU A 69 -11.30 2.91 2.80
C GLU A 69 -11.93 1.51 3.03
N ASP A 70 -11.52 0.81 4.09
CA ASP A 70 -12.01 -0.50 4.51
C ASP A 70 -13.38 -0.49 5.23
N GLU A 71 -13.76 0.57 5.96
CA GLU A 71 -15.04 0.63 6.72
C GLU A 71 -16.18 1.28 5.92
N GLU A 72 -15.89 2.26 5.06
CA GLU A 72 -16.93 2.95 4.26
C GLU A 72 -17.63 2.02 3.26
N TYR A 73 -16.93 0.96 2.80
CA TYR A 73 -17.43 0.04 1.78
C TYR A 73 -18.03 -1.26 2.32
N LYS A 74 -17.91 -1.53 3.62
CA LYS A 74 -18.34 -2.82 4.21
C LYS A 74 -19.84 -3.06 4.07
N ASP A 75 -20.64 -2.01 4.22
CA ASP A 75 -22.12 -2.08 4.17
C ASP A 75 -22.72 -1.48 2.90
N ARG A 76 -21.90 -1.09 1.91
CA ARG A 76 -22.42 -0.63 0.62
C ARG A 76 -23.05 -1.80 -0.12
N ARG A 77 -24.37 -1.76 -0.29
CA ARG A 77 -25.13 -2.79 -1.01
C ARG A 77 -24.57 -3.07 -2.41
N GLU A 78 -24.10 -2.05 -3.11
CA GLU A 78 -23.45 -2.17 -4.43
C GLU A 78 -22.19 -3.05 -4.42
N CYS A 79 -21.50 -3.16 -3.28
CA CYS A 79 -20.26 -3.91 -3.10
C CYS A 79 -20.49 -5.31 -2.50
N LEU A 80 -21.73 -5.66 -2.13
CA LEU A 80 -22.05 -6.97 -1.58
C LEU A 80 -21.82 -8.05 -2.66
N MET A 81 -21.03 -9.07 -2.33
CA MET A 81 -20.69 -10.17 -3.24
C MET A 81 -21.27 -11.50 -2.76
N SER A 82 -21.56 -12.39 -3.69
CA SER A 82 -21.97 -13.76 -3.40
C SER A 82 -20.84 -14.54 -2.73
N ASN A 83 -21.17 -15.70 -2.15
CA ASN A 83 -20.17 -16.70 -1.80
C ASN A 83 -19.38 -17.09 -3.05
N TRP A 84 -18.12 -17.48 -2.83
CA TRP A 84 -17.27 -18.01 -3.88
C TRP A 84 -17.84 -19.31 -4.45
N GLY A 85 -17.78 -19.45 -5.77
CA GLY A 85 -18.00 -20.72 -6.43
C GLY A 85 -16.90 -21.74 -6.12
N SER A 86 -17.11 -22.97 -6.56
CA SER A 86 -16.11 -24.04 -6.45
C SER A 86 -14.85 -23.68 -7.23
N TRP A 87 -13.70 -24.10 -6.71
CA TRP A 87 -12.43 -24.01 -7.43
C TRP A 87 -12.45 -24.89 -8.68
N SER A 88 -11.89 -24.37 -9.78
CA SER A 88 -11.62 -25.15 -10.98
C SER A 88 -10.67 -26.32 -10.69
N LEU A 89 -10.59 -27.25 -11.63
CA LEU A 89 -9.50 -28.21 -11.68
C LEU A 89 -8.16 -27.48 -11.82
N CYS A 90 -7.09 -28.13 -11.36
CA CYS A 90 -5.74 -27.62 -11.56
C CYS A 90 -5.41 -27.63 -13.05
N SER A 91 -4.79 -26.55 -13.54
CA SER A 91 -4.33 -26.46 -14.93
C SER A 91 -3.20 -27.45 -15.27
N ALA A 92 -2.57 -28.06 -14.26
CA ALA A 92 -1.50 -29.02 -14.42
C ALA A 92 -1.84 -30.33 -13.71
N THR A 93 -1.49 -31.45 -14.34
CA THR A 93 -1.62 -32.81 -13.77
C THR A 93 -0.45 -33.17 -12.86
N CYS A 94 0.69 -32.48 -12.97
CA CYS A 94 1.82 -32.55 -12.05
C CYS A 94 2.60 -31.22 -12.02
N GLY A 95 3.30 -30.92 -10.94
CA GLY A 95 4.06 -29.68 -10.78
C GLY A 95 3.20 -28.46 -10.45
N LYS A 96 3.68 -27.25 -10.76
CA LYS A 96 2.98 -25.99 -10.46
C LYS A 96 1.85 -25.74 -11.46
N GLY A 97 0.67 -25.40 -10.97
CA GLY A 97 -0.50 -25.07 -11.79
C GLY A 97 -1.37 -23.99 -11.15
N ILE A 98 -2.43 -23.59 -11.85
CA ILE A 98 -3.35 -22.53 -11.44
C ILE A 98 -4.75 -23.13 -11.26
N ARG A 99 -5.48 -22.65 -10.26
CA ARG A 99 -6.91 -22.90 -10.06
C ARG A 99 -7.63 -21.56 -10.00
N MET A 100 -8.80 -21.50 -10.59
CA MET A 100 -9.62 -20.29 -10.64
C MET A 100 -10.93 -20.52 -9.89
N ARG A 101 -11.48 -19.46 -9.32
CA ARG A 101 -12.85 -19.42 -8.79
C ARG A 101 -13.44 -18.05 -9.08
N SER A 102 -14.75 -17.96 -9.19
CA SER A 102 -15.47 -16.72 -9.43
C SER A 102 -16.52 -16.48 -8.33
N ARG A 103 -16.88 -15.22 -8.15
CA ARG A 103 -18.04 -14.75 -7.38
C ARG A 103 -18.63 -13.56 -8.12
N VAL A 104 -19.88 -13.22 -7.84
CA VAL A 104 -20.58 -12.11 -8.50
C VAL A 104 -21.04 -11.07 -7.47
N PHE A 105 -21.29 -9.85 -7.93
CA PHE A 105 -21.99 -8.86 -7.10
C PHE A 105 -23.47 -9.28 -6.95
N VAL A 106 -24.00 -9.18 -5.73
CA VAL A 106 -25.40 -9.48 -5.42
C VAL A 106 -26.31 -8.42 -6.04
N PHE A 107 -25.84 -7.16 -6.11
CA PHE A 107 -26.57 -6.03 -6.65
C PHE A 107 -25.75 -5.34 -7.76
N PRO A 108 -25.71 -5.91 -8.98
CA PRO A 108 -24.97 -5.31 -10.08
C PRO A 108 -25.62 -3.98 -10.51
N ILE A 109 -24.80 -2.95 -10.66
CA ILE A 109 -25.22 -1.64 -11.18
C ILE A 109 -25.54 -1.83 -12.68
N LYS A 110 -26.74 -1.41 -13.10
CA LYS A 110 -27.14 -1.41 -14.52
C LYS A 110 -26.56 -0.22 -15.27
#